data_AF-A0A351IWX5-F1
#
_entry.id   AF-A0A351IWX5-F1
#
_cell.length_a   1.000
_cell.length_b   1.000
_cell.length_c   1.000
_cell.angle_alpha   90.00
_cell.angle_beta   90.00
_cell.angle_gamma   90.00
#
_symmetry.space_group_name_H-M   'P 1'
#
loop_
_entity.id
_entity.type
_entity.pdbx_description
1 polymer ?
#
loop_
_entity_poly.entity_id
_entity_poly.type
_entity_poly.pdbx_seq_one_letter_code
_entity_poly.pdbx_strand_id
1 'polypeptide(L)'
;VSLFCILFLPSVAPLIGMLMLGNLFRESGVVERLSSTAQNALINIVTIFLGVTVGATAVADKFLRPETLKIIGLGLMAFMFSTVGGLLIGKLMCWLSGGKI
;
A
#
# COMPACT_ATOMS: atom_id res chain seq x y z
N VAL A 1 -5.24 2.07 -17.05
CA VAL A 1 -5.45 2.52 -15.65
C VAL A 1 -4.67 3.79 -15.36
N SER A 2 -3.34 3.81 -15.48
CA SER A 2 -2.49 4.96 -15.16
C SER A 2 -2.91 6.25 -15.87
N LEU A 3 -3.15 6.21 -17.19
CA LEU A 3 -3.57 7.40 -17.95
C LEU A 3 -4.90 8.00 -17.45
N PHE A 4 -5.85 7.14 -17.10
CA PHE A 4 -7.16 7.55 -16.61
C PHE A 4 -7.07 8.12 -15.19
N CYS A 5 -6.35 7.44 -14.28
CA CYS A 5 -6.20 7.90 -12.90
C CYS A 5 -5.40 9.22 -12.81
N ILE A 6 -4.35 9.38 -13.61
CA ILE A 6 -3.50 10.59 -13.61
C ILE A 6 -4.26 11.81 -14.12
N LEU A 7 -5.15 11.62 -15.11
CA LEU A 7 -5.95 12.72 -15.68
C LEU A 7 -7.01 13.24 -14.70
N PHE A 8 -7.58 12.37 -13.86
CA PHE A 8 -8.56 12.77 -12.84
C PHE A 8 -7.92 13.27 -11.54
N LEU A 9 -6.82 12.64 -11.10
CA LEU A 9 -6.13 12.97 -9.85
C LEU A 9 -4.61 12.96 -10.07
N PRO A 10 -4.00 14.10 -10.44
CA PRO A 10 -2.56 14.16 -10.72
C PRO A 10 -1.70 13.95 -9.47
N SER A 11 -2.23 14.18 -8.26
CA SER A 11 -1.49 14.00 -7.00
C SER A 11 -1.13 12.54 -6.70
N VAL A 12 -1.89 11.57 -7.21
CA VAL A 12 -1.59 10.12 -7.08
C VAL A 12 -0.78 9.57 -8.24
N ALA A 13 -0.44 10.41 -9.23
CA ALA A 13 0.36 10.03 -10.38
C ALA A 13 1.67 9.30 -10.06
N PRO A 14 2.53 9.77 -9.12
CA PRO A 14 3.77 9.06 -8.81
C PRO A 14 3.50 7.68 -8.19
N LEU A 15 2.46 7.55 -7.36
CA LEU A 15 2.15 6.30 -6.66
C LEU A 15 1.56 5.26 -7.62
N ILE A 16 0.54 5.64 -8.40
CA ILE A 16 -0.10 4.76 -9.38
C ILE A 16 0.84 4.46 -10.54
N GLY A 17 1.66 5.43 -10.96
CA GLY A 17 2.66 5.26 -12.02
C GLY A 17 3.68 4.18 -11.68
N MET A 18 4.28 4.27 -10.48
CA MET A 18 5.27 3.27 -10.03
C MET A 18 4.64 1.90 -9.80
N LEU A 19 3.42 1.83 -9.26
CA LEU A 19 2.69 0.57 -9.09
C LEU A 19 2.42 -0.11 -10.45
N MET A 20 1.89 0.64 -11.42
CA MET A 20 1.54 0.10 -12.74
C MET A 20 2.79 -0.21 -13.59
N LEU A 21 3.91 0.48 -13.37
CA LEU A 21 5.20 0.15 -13.98
C LEU A 21 5.73 -1.20 -13.46
N GLY A 22 5.63 -1.47 -12.15
CA GLY A 22 5.93 -2.78 -11.60
C GLY A 22 5.02 -3.88 -12.17
N ASN A 23 3.71 -3.58 -12.33
CA ASN A 23 2.78 -4.48 -12.98
C ASN A 23 3.15 -4.74 -14.46
N LEU A 24 3.59 -3.72 -15.18
CA LEU A 24 4.05 -3.86 -16.56
C LEU A 24 5.27 -4.79 -16.64
N PHE A 25 6.25 -4.67 -15.74
CA PHE A 25 7.39 -5.58 -15.73
C PHE A 25 7.01 -7.04 -15.49
N ARG A 26 5.95 -7.29 -14.72
CA ARG A 26 5.42 -8.62 -14.46
C ARG A 26 4.62 -9.17 -15.65
N GLU A 27 3.72 -8.38 -16.21
CA GLU A 27 2.79 -8.81 -17.26
C GLU A 27 3.38 -8.77 -18.68
N SER A 28 4.44 -7.99 -18.90
CA SER A 28 5.04 -7.84 -20.24
C SER A 28 5.81 -9.08 -20.72
N GLY A 29 6.20 -9.99 -19.82
CA GLY A 29 6.91 -11.25 -20.13
C GLY A 29 8.31 -11.12 -20.75
N VAL A 30 8.66 -9.96 -21.31
CA VAL A 30 9.94 -9.70 -22.00
C VAL A 30 11.07 -9.20 -21.08
N VAL A 31 10.74 -8.83 -19.83
CA VAL A 31 11.67 -8.24 -18.86
C VAL A 31 11.74 -9.05 -17.56
N GLU A 32 11.79 -10.38 -17.68
CA GLU A 32 11.74 -11.31 -16.54
C GLU A 32 12.89 -11.09 -15.53
N ARG A 33 14.12 -10.86 -16.02
CA ARG A 33 15.27 -10.53 -15.14
C ARG A 33 15.04 -9.25 -14.34
N LEU A 34 14.40 -8.26 -14.95
CA LEU A 34 14.13 -6.97 -14.33
C LEU A 34 13.01 -7.10 -13.29
N SER A 35 11.95 -7.82 -13.65
CA SER A 35 10.83 -8.14 -12.75
C SER A 35 11.29 -8.93 -11.52
N SER A 36 12.10 -9.97 -11.71
CA SER A 36 12.63 -10.79 -10.62
C SER A 36 13.59 -10.00 -9.72
N THR A 37 14.45 -9.16 -10.30
CA THR A 37 15.35 -8.29 -9.52
C THR A 37 14.56 -7.26 -8.70
N ALA A 38 13.51 -6.66 -9.28
CA ALA A 38 12.67 -5.67 -8.62
C ALA A 38 11.90 -6.28 -7.43
N GLN A 39 11.31 -7.47 -7.60
CA GLN A 39 10.50 -8.15 -6.59
C GLN A 39 11.30 -8.82 -5.48
N ASN A 40 12.59 -9.10 -5.69
CA ASN A 40 13.43 -9.80 -4.70
C ASN A 40 14.57 -8.92 -4.19
N ALA A 41 15.62 -8.76 -4.98
CA ALA A 41 16.84 -8.10 -4.51
C ALA A 41 16.62 -6.61 -4.21
N LEU A 42 15.97 -5.89 -5.12
CA LEU A 42 15.78 -4.44 -4.99
C LEU A 42 14.83 -4.10 -3.84
N ILE A 43 13.69 -4.78 -3.72
CA ILE A 43 12.76 -4.53 -2.61
C ILE A 43 13.41 -4.82 -1.26
N ASN A 44 14.22 -5.88 -1.14
CA ASN A 44 14.90 -6.22 0.11
C ASN A 44 15.90 -5.13 0.51
N ILE A 45 16.71 -4.64 -0.44
CA ILE A 45 17.68 -3.57 -0.19
C ILE A 45 16.97 -2.27 0.22
N VAL A 46 15.96 -1.85 -0.54
CA VAL A 46 15.20 -0.62 -0.26
C VAL A 46 14.45 -0.73 1.06
N THR A 47 13.91 -1.90 1.40
CA THR A 47 13.20 -2.13 2.68
C THR A 47 14.13 -1.98 3.87
N ILE A 48 15.39 -2.45 3.76
CA ILE A 48 16.40 -2.25 4.82
C ILE A 48 16.66 -0.74 5.00
N PHE A 49 16.88 0.00 3.92
CA PHE A 49 17.12 1.44 4.01
C PHE A 49 15.91 2.21 4.54
N LEU A 50 14.70 1.89 4.10
CA LEU A 50 13.47 2.47 4.63
C LEU A 50 13.30 2.14 6.12
N GLY A 51 13.55 0.88 6.52
CA GLY A 51 13.46 0.47 7.91
C GLY A 51 14.44 1.21 8.81
N VAL A 52 15.71 1.33 8.39
CA VAL A 52 16.74 2.06 9.15
C VAL A 52 16.44 3.55 9.23
N THR A 53 16.03 4.18 8.13
CA THR A 53 15.73 5.63 8.10
C THR A 53 14.49 6.00 8.90
N VAL A 54 13.41 5.21 8.79
CA VAL A 54 12.20 5.40 9.59
C VAL A 54 12.48 5.11 11.06
N GLY A 55 13.22 4.04 11.37
CA GLY A 55 13.63 3.69 12.74
C GLY A 55 14.52 4.76 13.38
N ALA A 56 15.45 5.34 12.63
CA ALA A 56 16.30 6.43 13.10
C ALA A 56 15.49 7.70 13.45
N THR A 57 14.31 7.88 12.85
CA THR A 57 13.41 9.00 13.14
C THR A 57 12.60 8.79 14.43
N ALA A 58 12.56 7.56 14.97
CA ALA A 58 11.84 7.20 16.20
C ALA A 58 12.63 7.55 17.49
N VAL A 59 13.05 8.80 17.62
CA VAL A 59 13.74 9.31 18.82
C VAL A 59 12.75 9.37 20.00
N ALA A 60 13.20 8.99 21.21
CA ALA A 60 12.35 8.88 22.40
C ALA A 60 11.51 10.14 22.68
N ASP A 61 12.08 11.34 22.53
CA ASP A 61 11.39 12.63 22.71
C ASP A 61 10.29 12.93 21.68
N LYS A 62 10.32 12.26 20.53
CA LYS A 62 9.31 12.37 19.47
C LYS A 62 8.29 11.23 19.56
N PHE A 63 8.73 10.06 19.99
CA PHE A 63 7.90 8.86 20.05
C PHE A 63 7.04 8.79 21.31
N LEU A 64 7.56 9.14 22.49
CA LEU A 64 6.83 9.12 23.78
C LEU A 64 5.96 10.35 24.00
N ARG A 65 5.39 10.91 22.92
CA ARG A 65 4.46 12.02 23.01
C ARG A 65 3.02 11.52 23.08
N PRO A 66 2.14 12.18 23.84
CA PRO A 66 0.73 11.84 23.87
C PRO A 66 0.08 11.95 22.49
N GLU A 67 0.59 12.79 21.58
CA GLU A 67 0.13 12.81 20.19
C GLU A 67 0.44 11.50 19.45
N THR A 68 1.65 10.96 19.58
CA THR A 68 2.06 9.72 18.91
C THR A 68 1.25 8.52 19.42
N LEU A 69 0.98 8.46 20.73
CA LEU A 69 0.14 7.41 21.30
C LEU A 69 -1.30 7.47 20.77
N LYS A 70 -1.86 8.68 20.57
CA LYS A 70 -3.15 8.87 19.93
C LYS A 70 -3.17 8.38 18.48
N ILE A 71 -2.11 8.63 17.70
CA ILE A 71 -2.01 8.15 16.31
C ILE A 71 -2.05 6.62 16.28
N ILE A 72 -1.32 5.94 17.17
CA ILE A 72 -1.34 4.47 17.27
C ILE A 72 -2.74 3.96 17.61
N GLY A 73 -3.41 4.55 18.61
CA GLY A 73 -4.78 4.19 18.99
C GLY A 73 -5.80 4.42 17.86
N LEU A 74 -5.71 5.55 17.16
CA LEU A 74 -6.55 5.86 15.99
C LEU A 74 -6.30 4.87 14.85
N GLY A 75 -5.04 4.46 14.63
CA GLY A 75 -4.68 3.45 13.64
C GLY A 75 -5.35 2.10 13.92
N LEU A 76 -5.33 1.63 15.17
CA LEU A 76 -6.01 0.40 15.58
C LEU A 76 -7.53 0.47 15.34
N MET A 77 -8.16 1.59 15.72
CA MET A 77 -9.59 1.81 15.46
C MET A 77 -9.89 1.84 13.94
N ALA A 78 -9.05 2.53 13.15
CA ALA A 78 -9.20 2.61 11.71
C ALA A 78 -9.11 1.23 11.03
N PHE A 79 -8.19 0.37 11.46
CA PHE A 79 -8.11 -1.01 10.97
C PHE A 79 -9.37 -1.81 11.32
N MET A 80 -9.88 -1.71 12.55
CA MET A 80 -11.13 -2.39 12.94
C MET A 80 -12.31 -1.96 12.07
N PHE A 81 -12.50 -0.66 11.84
CA PHE A 81 -13.55 -0.17 10.96
C PHE A 81 -13.33 -0.57 9.50
N SER A 82 -12.08 -0.58 9.02
CA SER A 82 -11.75 -1.03 7.66
C SER A 82 -12.11 -2.50 7.44
N THR A 83 -11.83 -3.38 8.42
CA THR A 83 -12.21 -4.79 8.34
C THR A 83 -13.72 -4.99 8.35
N VAL A 84 -14.44 -4.31 9.24
CA VAL A 84 -15.92 -4.39 9.30
C VAL A 84 -16.55 -3.84 8.02
N GLY A 85 -16.09 -2.69 7.53
CA GLY A 85 -16.56 -2.09 6.29
C GLY A 85 -16.30 -2.99 5.08
N GLY A 86 -15.11 -3.58 4.97
CA GLY A 86 -14.78 -4.54 3.93
C GLY A 86 -15.67 -5.79 3.96
N LEU A 87 -15.97 -6.31 5.14
CA LEU A 87 -16.82 -7.49 5.31
C LEU A 87 -18.30 -7.20 4.98
N LEU A 88 -18.80 -6.02 5.35
CA LEU A 88 -20.15 -5.57 5.01
C LEU A 88 -20.33 -5.37 3.50
N ILE A 89 -19.37 -4.71 2.85
CA ILE A 89 -19.39 -4.54 1.38
C ILE A 89 -19.25 -5.89 0.68
N GLY A 90 -18.37 -6.78 1.16
CA GLY A 90 -18.22 -8.13 0.63
C GLY A 90 -19.54 -8.90 0.68
N LYS A 91 -20.23 -8.92 1.83
CA LYS A 91 -21.54 -9.57 1.96
C LYS A 91 -22.62 -8.92 1.07
N LEU A 92 -22.61 -7.60 0.94
CA LEU A 92 -23.52 -6.90 0.04
C LEU A 92 -23.29 -7.32 -1.42
N MET A 93 -22.03 -7.43 -1.84
CA MET A 93 -21.66 -7.93 -3.17
C MET A 93 -22.09 -9.39 -3.36
N CYS A 94 -21.87 -10.28 -2.37
CA CYS A 94 -22.37 -11.66 -2.41
C CYS A 94 -23.88 -11.71 -2.63
N TRP A 95 -24.64 -10.89 -1.90
CA TRP A 95 -26.09 -10.83 -2.01
C TRP A 95 -26.55 -10.30 -3.36
N LEU A 96 -25.96 -9.19 -3.84
CA LEU A 96 -26.27 -8.59 -5.15
C LEU A 96 -25.88 -9.50 -6.32
N SER A 97 -24.80 -10.29 -6.17
CA SER A 97 -24.33 -11.22 -7.20
C SER A 97 -24.99 -12.60 -7.11
N GLY A 98 -26.02 -12.77 -6.27
CA GLY A 98 -26.80 -14.01 -6.14
C GLY A 98 -26.05 -15.19 -5.53
N GLY A 99 -25.04 -14.93 -4.68
CA GLY A 99 -24.26 -15.97 -3.99
C GLY A 99 -23.03 -16.48 -4.76
N LYS A 100 -22.56 -15.76 -5.78
CA LYS A 100 -21.36 -16.12 -6.57
C LYS A 100 -20.04 -15.56 -6.05
N ILE A 101 -20.08 -14.73 -5.01
CA ILE A 101 -18.92 -14.13 -4.33
C ILE A 101 -18.83 -14.75 -2.94
#